data_AF-A0A661H9Q8-F1
#
_entry.id   AF-A0A661H9Q8-F1
#
_cell.length_a   1.000
_cell.length_b   1.000
_cell.length_c   1.000
_cell.angle_alpha   90.00
_cell.angle_beta   90.00
_cell.angle_gamma   90.00
#
_symmetry.space_group_name_H-M   'P 1'
#
loop_
_entity.id
_entity.type
_entity.pdbx_description
1 polymer ?
#
loop_
_entity_poly.entity_id
_entity_poly.type
_entity_poly.pdbx_seq_one_letter_code
_entity_poly.pdbx_strand_id
1 'polypeptide(L)'
;MNIIKPVTALSLLCFTGVFIWAGFTDPGLVSFVGSLGQPWPTVVLLDFVFGCLLFSWMIYFVEGSAKSAIPWAVALFVVGNIVSAIYILVRFDKIQQRIGSGNA
;
A
#
# COMPACT_ATOMS: atom_id res chain seq x y z
N MET A 1 -7.97 14.94 15.00
CA MET A 1 -7.91 14.22 13.71
C MET A 1 -6.58 14.41 12.97
N ASN A 2 -5.46 14.65 13.68
CA ASN A 2 -4.18 15.07 13.07
C ASN A 2 -3.01 14.10 13.31
N ILE A 3 -3.26 12.94 13.94
CA ILE A 3 -2.21 11.94 14.22
C ILE A 3 -2.02 10.95 13.06
N ILE A 4 -3.03 10.77 12.20
CA ILE A 4 -2.96 9.81 11.08
C ILE A 4 -1.88 10.23 10.08
N LYS A 5 -1.82 11.52 9.67
CA LYS A 5 -0.78 12.02 8.76
C LYS A 5 0.65 11.76 9.28
N PRO A 6 1.04 12.20 10.49
CA PRO A 6 2.40 11.97 10.97
C PRO A 6 2.71 10.48 11.21
N VAL A 7 1.74 9.68 11.68
CA VAL A 7 1.95 8.23 11.84
C VAL A 7 2.15 7.56 10.49
N THR A 8 1.32 7.85 9.50
CA THR A 8 1.48 7.29 8.14
C THR A 8 2.78 7.74 7.50
N ALA A 9 3.19 9.00 7.69
CA ALA A 9 4.47 9.50 7.19
C ALA A 9 5.66 8.80 7.84
N LEU A 10 5.63 8.59 9.16
CA LEU A 10 6.67 7.85 9.86
C LEU A 10 6.73 6.39 9.41
N SER A 11 5.57 5.72 9.31
CA SER A 11 5.49 4.34 8.81
C SER A 11 6.03 4.21 7.39
N LEU A 12 5.72 5.18 6.52
CA LEU A 12 6.27 5.24 5.17
C LEU A 12 7.80 5.34 5.20
N LEU A 13 8.35 6.28 5.98
CA LEU A 13 9.81 6.45 6.09
C LEU A 13 10.50 5.18 6.60
N CYS A 14 9.97 4.56 7.66
CA CYS A 14 10.51 3.33 8.21
C CYS A 14 10.46 2.19 7.20
N PHE A 15 9.31 1.96 6.56
CA PHE A 15 9.14 0.86 5.60
C PHE A 15 9.98 1.07 4.34
N THR A 16 10.03 2.28 3.79
CA THR A 16 10.90 2.61 2.65
C THR A 16 12.37 2.42 3.01
N GLY A 17 12.80 2.76 4.23
CA GLY A 17 14.16 2.50 4.69
C GLY A 17 14.52 1.01 4.69
N VAL A 18 13.64 0.15 5.23
CA VAL A 18 13.83 -1.31 5.19
C VAL A 18 13.79 -1.85 3.76
N PHE A 19 12.90 -1.32 2.91
CA PHE A 19 12.79 -1.71 1.51
C PHE A 19 14.07 -1.40 0.72
N ILE A 20 14.64 -0.22 0.92
CA ILE A 20 15.92 0.18 0.32
C ILE A 20 17.05 -0.72 0.83
N TRP A 21 17.14 -0.93 2.15
CA TRP A 21 18.14 -1.81 2.73
C TRP A 21 18.07 -3.24 2.16
N ALA A 22 16.86 -3.79 2.02
CA ALA A 22 16.66 -5.10 1.43
C ALA A 22 17.11 -5.13 -0.05
N GLY A 23 16.79 -4.10 -0.84
CA GLY A 23 17.23 -3.99 -2.23
C GLY A 23 18.76 -3.92 -2.40
N PHE A 24 19.47 -3.33 -1.44
CA PHE A 24 20.94 -3.35 -1.44
C PHE A 24 21.53 -4.68 -0.95
N THR A 25 20.85 -5.37 -0.04
CA THR A 25 21.34 -6.61 0.57
C THR A 25 21.05 -7.84 -0.30
N ASP A 26 19.95 -7.84 -1.04
CA ASP A 26 19.57 -8.89 -1.99
C ASP A 26 19.08 -8.29 -3.33
N PRO A 27 19.97 -7.70 -4.14
CA PRO A 27 19.59 -6.98 -5.37
C PRO A 27 18.90 -7.85 -6.41
N GLY A 28 19.19 -9.15 -6.40
CA GLY A 28 18.61 -10.13 -7.32
C GLY A 28 17.33 -10.80 -6.80
N LEU A 29 16.85 -10.44 -5.60
CA LEU A 29 15.72 -11.08 -4.92
C LEU A 29 15.90 -12.60 -4.74
N VAL A 30 17.14 -13.09 -4.70
CA VAL A 30 17.44 -14.53 -4.68
C VAL A 30 16.93 -15.16 -3.39
N SER A 31 17.10 -14.46 -2.27
CA SER A 31 16.62 -14.92 -0.97
C SER A 31 15.10 -14.88 -0.90
N PHE A 32 14.49 -13.83 -1.47
CA PHE A 32 13.04 -13.71 -1.55
C PHE A 32 12.43 -14.86 -2.37
N VAL A 33 12.90 -15.07 -3.61
CA VAL A 33 12.39 -16.13 -4.49
C VAL A 33 12.62 -17.51 -3.89
N GLY A 34 13.79 -17.76 -3.29
CA GLY A 34 14.09 -19.01 -2.61
C GLY A 34 13.13 -19.29 -1.44
N SER A 35 12.71 -18.24 -0.71
CA SER A 35 11.76 -18.38 0.40
C SER A 35 10.35 -18.79 -0.03
N LEU A 36 9.95 -18.52 -1.28
CA LEU A 36 8.63 -18.89 -1.80
C LEU A 36 8.43 -20.41 -1.93
N GLY A 37 9.51 -21.21 -1.84
CA GLY A 37 9.39 -22.66 -1.70
C GLY A 37 8.86 -23.11 -0.33
N GLN A 38 8.80 -22.21 0.65
CA GLN A 38 8.31 -22.49 1.99
C GLN A 38 6.83 -22.08 2.15
N PRO A 39 6.04 -22.80 2.98
CA PRO A 39 4.60 -22.51 3.12
C PRO A 39 4.28 -21.10 3.60
N TRP A 40 4.97 -20.63 4.64
CA TRP A 40 4.66 -19.34 5.28
C TRP A 40 4.99 -18.11 4.42
N PRO A 41 6.17 -17.99 3.79
CA PRO A 41 6.45 -16.89 2.88
C PRO A 41 5.45 -16.79 1.72
N THR A 42 4.98 -17.94 1.21
CA THR A 42 3.92 -17.98 0.20
C THR A 42 2.60 -17.40 0.73
N VAL A 43 2.19 -17.81 1.94
CA VAL A 43 0.98 -17.28 2.58
C VAL A 43 1.09 -15.76 2.78
N VAL A 44 2.25 -15.27 3.25
CA VAL A 44 2.50 -13.82 3.44
C VAL A 44 2.45 -13.07 2.11
N LEU A 45 3.01 -13.62 1.03
CA LEU A 45 2.92 -13.01 -0.29
C LEU A 45 1.47 -12.93 -0.78
N LEU A 46 0.70 -14.01 -0.63
CA LEU A 46 -0.71 -14.02 -1.01
C LEU A 46 -1.54 -13.06 -0.16
N ASP A 47 -1.28 -12.98 1.14
CA ASP A 47 -1.91 -12.00 2.04
C ASP A 47 -1.64 -10.56 1.57
N PHE A 48 -0.39 -10.26 1.19
CA PHE A 48 -0.04 -8.97 0.61
C PHE A 48 -0.79 -8.68 -0.70
N VAL A 49 -0.82 -9.63 -1.65
CA VAL A 49 -1.53 -9.48 -2.93
C VAL A 49 -3.03 -9.27 -2.71
N PHE A 50 -3.61 -10.05 -1.80
CA PHE A 50 -5.02 -9.93 -1.43
C PHE A 50 -5.32 -8.58 -0.76
N GLY A 51 -4.45 -8.12 0.14
CA GLY A 51 -4.51 -6.79 0.74
C GLY A 51 -4.47 -5.67 -0.32
N CYS A 52 -3.59 -5.78 -1.32
CA CYS A 52 -3.52 -4.84 -2.44
C CYS A 52 -4.83 -4.81 -3.26
N LEU A 53 -5.47 -5.96 -3.48
CA LEU A 53 -6.75 -6.04 -4.16
C LEU A 53 -7.86 -5.32 -3.36
N LEU A 54 -7.96 -5.60 -2.06
CA LEU A 54 -8.94 -4.96 -1.18
C LEU A 54 -8.72 -3.44 -1.10
N PHE A 55 -7.47 -3.00 -0.97
CA PHE A 55 -7.15 -1.57 -0.92
C PHE A 55 -7.42 -0.88 -2.26
N SER A 56 -7.27 -1.57 -3.39
CA SER A 56 -7.66 -1.05 -4.71
C SER A 56 -9.16 -0.76 -4.81
N TRP A 57 -10.01 -1.59 -4.20
CA TRP A 57 -11.44 -1.29 -4.08
C TRP A 57 -11.70 -0.04 -3.22
N MET A 58 -10.98 0.10 -2.11
CA MET A 58 -11.07 1.31 -1.27
C MET A 58 -10.68 2.57 -2.05
N ILE A 59 -9.59 2.51 -2.83
CA ILE A 59 -9.17 3.60 -3.73
C ILE A 59 -10.29 3.91 -4.73
N TYR A 60 -10.91 2.88 -5.34
CA TYR A 60 -12.02 3.09 -6.28
C TYR A 60 -13.20 3.83 -5.63
N PHE A 61 -13.60 3.44 -4.42
CA PHE A 61 -14.68 4.10 -3.69
C PHE A 61 -14.33 5.54 -3.30
N VAL A 62 -13.09 5.78 -2.87
CA VAL A 62 -12.63 7.13 -2.54
C VAL A 62 -12.62 7.99 -3.79
N GLU A 63 -12.01 7.50 -4.88
CA GLU A 63 -11.87 8.25 -6.13
C GLU A 63 -13.19 8.49 -6.84
N GLY A 64 -14.15 7.57 -6.72
CA GLY A 64 -15.47 7.61 -7.36
C GLY A 64 -15.45 7.36 -8.87
N SER A 65 -14.28 7.05 -9.46
CA SER A 65 -14.16 6.71 -10.88
C SER A 65 -12.98 5.76 -11.14
N ALA A 66 -13.19 4.82 -12.06
CA ALA A 66 -12.14 3.86 -12.45
C ALA A 66 -10.93 4.56 -13.08
N LYS A 67 -11.16 5.61 -13.89
CA LYS A 67 -10.09 6.39 -14.54
C LYS A 67 -9.11 7.00 -13.53
N SER A 68 -9.61 7.48 -12.39
CA SER A 68 -8.77 8.03 -11.33
C SER A 68 -8.17 6.97 -10.41
N ALA A 69 -8.83 5.82 -10.25
CA ALA A 69 -8.40 4.75 -9.35
C ALA A 69 -7.35 3.81 -9.95
N ILE A 70 -7.46 3.46 -11.24
CA ILE A 70 -6.58 2.49 -11.91
C ILE A 70 -5.09 2.84 -11.78
N PRO A 71 -4.65 4.11 -11.98
CA PRO A 71 -3.23 4.45 -11.83
C PRO A 71 -2.68 4.13 -10.44
N TRP A 72 -3.48 4.37 -9.39
CA TRP A 72 -3.11 4.06 -8.01
C TRP A 72 -3.08 2.56 -7.74
N ALA A 73 -4.09 1.83 -8.23
CA ALA A 73 -4.12 0.37 -8.10
C ALA A 73 -2.92 -0.28 -8.81
N VAL A 74 -2.61 0.13 -10.05
CA VAL A 74 -1.44 -0.38 -10.78
C VAL A 74 -0.15 -0.06 -10.03
N ALA A 75 0.03 1.18 -9.56
CA ALA A 75 1.20 1.56 -8.78
C ALA A 75 1.33 0.72 -7.49
N LEU A 76 0.20 0.43 -6.83
CA LEU A 76 0.16 -0.41 -5.62
C LEU A 76 0.64 -1.84 -5.88
N PHE A 77 0.25 -2.47 -6.99
CA PHE A 77 0.72 -3.82 -7.31
C PHE A 77 2.20 -3.87 -7.69
N VAL A 78 2.76 -2.77 -8.22
CA VAL A 78 4.17 -2.70 -8.64
C VAL A 78 5.10 -2.32 -7.48
N VAL A 79 4.71 -1.33 -6.68
CA VAL A 79 5.58 -0.72 -5.64
C VAL A 79 5.17 -1.17 -4.23
N GLY A 80 3.95 -1.69 -4.06
CA GLY A 80 3.43 -2.14 -2.78
C GLY A 80 2.98 -1.00 -1.86
N ASN A 81 2.99 -1.28 -0.55
CA ASN A 81 2.35 -0.43 0.46
C ASN A 81 2.97 0.97 0.64
N ILE A 82 4.12 1.24 0.02
CA ILE A 82 4.63 2.61 -0.15
C ILE A 82 3.57 3.48 -0.85
N VAL A 83 2.92 2.95 -1.88
CA VAL A 83 1.85 3.64 -2.62
C VAL A 83 0.62 3.81 -1.75
N SER A 84 0.24 2.81 -0.93
CA SER A 84 -0.87 2.93 0.02
C SER A 84 -0.66 4.10 0.99
N ALA A 85 0.55 4.23 1.55
CA ALA A 85 0.87 5.31 2.48
C ALA A 85 0.87 6.69 1.79
N ILE A 86 1.47 6.79 0.59
CA ILE A 86 1.43 8.01 -0.22
C ILE A 86 -0.02 8.38 -0.54
N TYR A 87 -0.84 7.42 -0.94
CA TYR A 87 -2.25 7.63 -1.25
C TYR A 87 -2.99 8.21 -0.06
N ILE A 88 -2.84 7.63 1.13
CA ILE A 88 -3.47 8.13 2.36
C ILE A 88 -3.04 9.57 2.65
N LEU A 89 -1.76 9.90 2.49
CA LEU A 89 -1.26 11.26 2.75
C LEU A 89 -1.78 12.28 1.73
N VAL A 90 -1.77 11.93 0.44
CA VAL A 90 -2.16 12.82 -0.67
C VAL A 90 -3.68 12.96 -0.80
N ARG A 91 -4.44 11.91 -0.48
CA ARG A 91 -5.91 11.88 -0.58
C ARG A 91 -6.60 12.01 0.76
N PHE A 92 -5.88 12.39 1.82
CA PHE A 92 -6.40 12.43 3.18
C PHE A 92 -7.74 13.17 3.28
N ASP A 93 -7.83 14.37 2.72
CA ASP A 93 -9.03 15.20 2.82
C ASP A 93 -10.21 14.56 2.07
N LYS A 94 -9.96 13.92 0.92
CA LYS A 94 -10.97 13.18 0.15
C LYS A 94 -11.44 11.94 0.90
N ILE A 95 -10.53 11.22 1.55
CA ILE A 95 -10.86 10.08 2.42
C ILE A 95 -11.75 10.54 3.58
N GLN A 96 -11.40 11.64 4.25
CA GLN A 96 -12.20 12.20 5.34
C GLN A 96 -13.59 12.62 4.88
N GLN A 97 -13.69 13.28 3.73
CA GLN A 97 -14.98 13.65 3.14
C GLN A 97 -15.86 12.43 2.88
N ARG A 98 -15.30 11.36 2.31
CA ARG A 98 -16.05 10.12 2.01
C ARG A 98 -16.54 9.42 3.27
N ILE A 99 -15.72 9.34 4.30
CA ILE A 99 -16.10 8.77 5.60
C ILE A 99 -17.19 9.65 6.25
N GLY A 100 -17.03 10.97 6.23
CA GLY A 100 -18.00 11.92 6.79
C GLY A 100 -19.34 11.92 6.05
N SER A 101 -19.34 11.71 4.74
CA SER A 101 -20.56 11.67 3.91
C SER A 101 -21.41 10.42 4.09
N GLY A 102 -20.89 9.36 4.73
CA GLY A 102 -21.66 8.15 5.04
C GLY A 102 -22.47 8.24 6.34
N ASN A 103 -22.33 9.32 7.10
CA ASN A 103 -23.02 9.55 8.38
C ASN A 103 -24.20 10.54 8.28
N ALA A 104 -24.61 10.91 7.06
CA ALA A 104 -25.74 11.78 6.75
C ALA A 104 -26.79 10.99 5.96
#